data_AF-A0A9I9E2R7-F1
#
_entry.id   AF-A0A9I9E2R7-F1
#
_cell.length_a   1.000
_cell.length_b   1.000
_cell.length_c   1.000
_cell.angle_alpha   90.00
_cell.angle_beta   90.00
_cell.angle_gamma   90.00
#
_symmetry.space_group_name_H-M   'P 1'
#
loop_
_entity.id
_entity.type
_entity.pdbx_description
1 polymer ?
#
loop_
_entity_poly.entity_id
_entity_poly.type
_entity_poly.pdbx_seq_one_letter_code
_entity_poly.pdbx_strand_id
1 'polypeptide(L)'
;LKQRYSSCAESYDEAVGDIENAQKDLALGDFNAVNIVTSGAMTEIDDCQDKFAQPPKDTSLLLKNGKTLNDICSIILVISNLL
;
A
#
# COMPACT_ATOMS: atom_id res chain seq x y z
N LEU A 1 -17.75 -7.33 -9.25
CA LEU A 1 -17.19 -7.57 -7.91
C LEU A 1 -16.06 -8.58 -7.93
N LYS A 2 -16.26 -9.85 -8.34
CA LYS A 2 -15.19 -10.87 -8.35
C LYS A 2 -13.87 -10.39 -8.98
N GLN A 3 -13.91 -9.84 -10.19
CA GLN A 3 -12.72 -9.31 -10.87
C GLN A 3 -12.04 -8.17 -10.10
N ARG A 4 -12.81 -7.29 -9.44
CA ARG A 4 -12.26 -6.19 -8.63
C ARG A 4 -11.49 -6.75 -7.43
N TYR A 5 -12.06 -7.75 -6.75
CA TYR A 5 -11.38 -8.43 -5.64
C TYR A 5 -10.14 -9.21 -6.09
N SER A 6 -10.20 -9.92 -7.22
CA SER A 6 -9.03 -10.62 -7.76
C SER A 6 -7.89 -9.64 -8.07
N SER A 7 -8.21 -8.52 -8.72
CA SER A 7 -7.20 -7.52 -9.03
C SER A 7 -6.72 -6.73 -7.80
N CYS A 8 -7.53 -6.64 -6.74
CA CYS A 8 -7.05 -6.14 -5.45
C CYS A 8 -6.10 -7.12 -4.77
N ALA A 9 -6.34 -8.43 -4.86
CA ALA A 9 -5.43 -9.41 -4.29
C ALA A 9 -4.03 -9.29 -4.91
N GLU A 10 -3.97 -9.12 -6.24
CA GLU A 10 -2.71 -8.85 -6.96
C GLU A 10 -2.02 -7.57 -6.45
N SER A 11 -2.74 -6.44 -6.39
CA SER A 11 -2.17 -5.19 -5.85
C SER A 11 -1.71 -5.32 -4.39
N TYR A 12 -2.42 -6.06 -3.53
CA TYR A 12 -1.99 -6.27 -2.15
C TYR A 12 -0.77 -7.21 -2.04
N ASP A 13 -0.64 -8.20 -2.91
CA ASP A 13 0.57 -9.03 -2.98
C ASP A 13 1.78 -8.17 -3.36
N GLU A 14 1.62 -7.23 -4.31
CA GLU A 14 2.65 -6.25 -4.68
C GLU A 14 2.96 -5.28 -3.53
N ALA A 15 1.94 -4.70 -2.89
CA ALA A 15 2.12 -3.81 -1.75
C ALA A 15 2.83 -4.49 -0.56
N VAL A 16 2.54 -5.78 -0.30
CA VAL A 16 3.25 -6.56 0.72
C VAL A 16 4.73 -6.73 0.33
N GLY A 17 5.01 -7.06 -0.93
CA GLY A 17 6.39 -7.15 -1.44
C GLY A 17 7.16 -5.83 -1.28
N ASP A 18 6.53 -4.71 -1.57
CA ASP A 18 7.11 -3.37 -1.38
C ASP A 18 7.40 -3.05 0.09
N ILE A 19 6.50 -3.41 1.01
CA ILE A 19 6.71 -3.24 2.46
C ILE A 19 7.87 -4.13 2.95
N GLU A 20 7.97 -5.37 2.45
CA GLU A 20 9.09 -6.26 2.77
C GLU A 20 10.42 -5.69 2.25
N ASN A 21 10.43 -5.04 1.09
CA ASN A 21 11.61 -4.34 0.58
C ASN A 21 11.94 -3.11 1.41
N ALA A 22 10.94 -2.33 1.82
CA ALA A 22 11.12 -1.19 2.72
C ALA A 22 11.84 -1.61 4.01
N GLN A 23 11.48 -2.77 4.57
CA GLN A 23 12.15 -3.30 5.75
C GLN A 23 13.63 -3.65 5.50
N LYS A 24 13.95 -4.21 4.33
CA LYS A 24 15.35 -4.53 3.94
C LYS A 24 16.16 -3.25 3.75
N ASP A 25 15.61 -2.27 3.05
CA ASP A 25 16.26 -0.98 2.78
C ASP A 25 16.49 -0.19 4.07
N LEU A 26 15.54 -0.24 4.99
CA LEU A 26 15.69 0.33 6.34
C LEU A 26 16.87 -0.30 7.09
N ALA A 27 17.06 -1.62 7.00
CA ALA A 27 18.18 -2.31 7.64
C ALA A 27 19.54 -1.93 7.03
N LEU A 28 19.55 -1.50 5.77
CA LEU A 28 20.73 -1.00 5.07
C LEU A 28 20.98 0.51 5.31
N GLY A 29 20.02 1.21 5.91
CA GLY A 29 20.05 2.67 6.07
C GLY A 29 19.78 3.44 4.77
N ASP A 30 19.19 2.79 3.76
CA ASP A 30 18.81 3.46 2.51
C ASP A 30 17.40 4.06 2.62
N PHE A 31 17.31 5.19 3.31
CA PHE A 31 16.01 5.84 3.56
C PHE A 31 15.35 6.40 2.30
N ASN A 32 16.13 6.69 1.26
CA ASN A 32 15.59 7.07 -0.04
C ASN A 32 14.88 5.88 -0.69
N ALA A 33 15.48 4.69 -0.66
CA ALA A 33 14.83 3.48 -1.14
C ALA A 33 13.57 3.14 -0.33
N VAL A 34 13.61 3.25 1.01
CA VAL A 34 12.43 3.11 1.89
C VAL A 34 11.30 4.03 1.43
N ASN A 35 11.59 5.30 1.14
CA ASN A 35 10.60 6.26 0.67
C ASN A 35 9.97 5.82 -0.66
N ILE A 36 10.79 5.38 -1.62
CA ILE A 36 10.34 4.96 -2.95
C ILE A 36 9.42 3.74 -2.86
N VAL A 37 9.86 2.66 -2.22
CA VAL A 37 9.07 1.41 -2.18
C VAL A 37 7.82 1.56 -1.31
N THR A 38 7.88 2.35 -0.23
CA THR A 38 6.67 2.64 0.58
C THR A 38 5.65 3.44 -0.22
N SER A 39 6.09 4.37 -1.08
CA SER A 39 5.20 5.10 -2.00
C SER A 39 4.60 4.19 -3.07
N GLY A 40 5.36 3.17 -3.51
CA GLY A 40 4.87 2.08 -4.37
C GLY A 40 3.71 1.33 -3.72
N ALA A 41 3.90 0.86 -2.48
CA ALA A 41 2.86 0.18 -1.71
C ALA A 41 1.58 1.02 -1.59
N MET A 42 1.69 2.34 -1.34
CA MET A 42 0.54 3.24 -1.29
C MET A 42 -0.21 3.32 -2.62
N THR A 43 0.52 3.34 -3.74
CA THR A 43 -0.07 3.35 -5.09
C THR A 43 -0.88 2.10 -5.33
N GLU A 44 -0.35 0.92 -4.99
CA GLU A 44 -1.07 -0.35 -5.14
C GLU A 44 -2.34 -0.43 -4.28
N ILE A 45 -2.26 0.10 -3.04
CA ILE A 45 -3.41 0.18 -2.14
C ILE A 45 -4.49 1.10 -2.72
N ASP A 46 -4.11 2.26 -3.24
CA ASP A 46 -5.02 3.24 -3.84
C ASP A 46 -5.66 2.68 -5.12
N ASP A 47 -4.89 2.03 -5.98
CA ASP A 47 -5.36 1.37 -7.19
C ASP A 47 -6.43 0.32 -6.87
N CYS A 48 -6.27 -0.45 -5.78
CA CYS A 48 -7.32 -1.34 -5.31
C CYS A 48 -8.58 -0.58 -4.86
N GLN A 49 -8.44 0.48 -4.07
CA GLN A 49 -9.58 1.25 -3.56
C GLN A 49 -10.40 1.90 -4.67
N ASP A 50 -9.72 2.46 -5.67
CA ASP A 50 -10.33 3.15 -6.81
C ASP A 50 -11.23 2.25 -7.65
N LYS A 51 -10.93 0.94 -7.70
CA LYS A 51 -11.78 -0.07 -8.36
C LYS A 51 -13.20 -0.12 -7.76
N PHE A 52 -13.39 0.34 -6.53
CA PHE A 52 -14.68 0.37 -5.83
C PHE A 52 -15.32 1.75 -5.73
N ALA A 53 -14.75 2.78 -6.38
CA ALA A 53 -15.36 4.11 -6.45
C ALA A 53 -16.75 4.09 -7.10
N GLN A 54 -16.96 3.18 -8.07
CA GLN A 54 -18.23 3.02 -8.80
C GLN A 54 -19.04 1.81 -8.31
N PRO A 55 -20.38 1.85 -8.41
CA PRO A 55 -21.23 0.71 -8.08
C PRO A 55 -20.84 -0.59 -8.80
N PRO A 56 -21.15 -1.76 -8.21
CA PRO A 56 -21.57 -1.93 -6.82
C PRO A 56 -20.43 -1.61 -5.85
N LYS A 57 -20.74 -0.90 -4.75
CA LYS A 57 -19.76 -0.56 -3.71
C LYS A 57 -19.33 -1.81 -2.97
N ASP A 58 -18.10 -1.80 -2.48
CA ASP A 58 -17.67 -2.76 -1.48
C ASP A 58 -18.39 -2.49 -0.15
N THR A 59 -18.86 -3.54 0.50
CA THR A 59 -19.48 -3.52 1.83
C THR A 59 -18.64 -4.25 2.88
N SER A 60 -17.48 -4.76 2.49
CA SER A 60 -16.53 -5.44 3.36
C SER A 60 -15.64 -4.45 4.13
N LEU A 61 -14.62 -4.96 4.82
CA LEU A 61 -13.62 -4.15 5.50
C LEU A 61 -12.46 -3.73 4.57
N LEU A 62 -12.45 -4.14 3.30
CA LEU A 62 -11.32 -3.94 2.40
C LEU A 62 -10.93 -2.45 2.29
N LEU A 63 -11.90 -1.57 2.04
CA LEU A 63 -11.62 -0.12 1.93
C LEU A 63 -11.10 0.50 3.24
N LYS A 64 -11.62 0.04 4.38
CA LYS A 64 -11.17 0.51 5.70
C LYS A 64 -9.73 0.06 5.98
N ASN A 65 -9.42 -1.19 5.65
CA ASN A 65 -8.10 -1.78 5.84
C ASN A 65 -7.07 -1.14 4.90
N GLY A 66 -7.44 -0.89 3.64
CA GLY A 66 -6.58 -0.16 2.69
C GLY A 66 -6.24 1.24 3.22
N LYS A 67 -7.22 1.99 3.69
CA LYS A 67 -6.97 3.29 4.32
C LYS A 67 -6.02 3.18 5.52
N THR A 68 -6.24 2.19 6.38
CA THR A 68 -5.37 1.96 7.55
C THR A 68 -3.93 1.65 7.13
N LEU A 69 -3.75 0.90 6.05
CA LEU A 69 -2.42 0.59 5.52
C LEU A 69 -1.74 1.82 4.91
N ASN A 70 -2.49 2.68 4.20
CA ASN A 70 -1.98 3.97 3.73
C ASN A 70 -1.58 4.92 4.86
N ASP A 71 -2.37 4.96 5.95
CA ASP A 71 -2.03 5.75 7.13
C ASP A 71 -0.70 5.27 7.75
N ILE A 72 -0.47 3.96 7.77
CA ILE A 72 0.81 3.36 8.22
C ILE A 72 1.95 3.71 7.26
N CYS A 73 1.76 3.56 5.95
CA CYS A 73 2.76 3.92 4.95
C CYS A 73 3.14 5.41 5.04
N SER A 74 2.15 6.28 5.28
CA SER A 74 2.39 7.72 5.49
C SER A 74 3.29 7.99 6.70
N ILE A 75 3.14 7.24 7.80
CA ILE A 75 4.04 7.33 8.96
C ILE A 75 5.46 6.90 8.58
N ILE A 76 5.60 5.79 7.84
CA ILE A 76 6.91 5.29 7.38
C ILE A 76 7.60 6.36 6.50
N LEU A 77 6.88 6.97 5.55
CA LEU A 77 7.42 8.04 4.70
C LEU A 77 7.90 9.26 5.51
N VAL A 78 7.15 9.66 6.53
CA VAL A 78 7.59 10.76 7.40
C VAL A 78 8.87 10.39 8.13
N ILE A 79 8.96 9.17 8.66
CA ILE A 79 10.17 8.70 9.36
C ILE A 79 11.37 8.61 8.41
N SER A 80 11.20 8.06 7.21
CA SER A 80 12.29 7.92 6.24
C SER A 80 12.82 9.26 5.74
N ASN A 81 12.00 10.32 5.76
CA ASN A 81 12.44 11.68 5.39
C ASN A 81 13.14 12.43 6.53
N LEU A 82 13.07 11.93 7.77
CA LEU A 82 13.73 12.51 8.94
C LEU A 82 15.08 11.86 9.25
N LEU A 83 15.36 10.69 8.68
CA LEU A 83 16.59 9.92 8.86
C LEU A 83 17.54 10.14 7.67
#